data_AF-A0A8R7PX48-F1
#
_entry.id   AF-A0A8R7PX48-F1
#
_cell.length_a   1.000
_cell.length_b   1.000
_cell.length_c   1.000
_cell.angle_alpha   90.00
_cell.angle_beta   90.00
_cell.angle_gamma   90.00
#
_symmetry.space_group_name_H-M   'P 1'
#
loop_
_entity.id
_entity.type
_entity.pdbx_description
1 polymer ?
#
loop_
_entity_poly.entity_id
_entity_poly.type
_entity_poly.pdbx_seq_one_letter_code
_entity_poly.pdbx_strand_id
1 'polypeptide(L)'
;MESAGDKVMSRAQITDTFTDSTVIPDRYVQSDEAREGVVVGDDESYELPVVDMAMLLDPEFSEAEIAKLGSACQDWGFFQLTNHGVDETVVQDIKNNTMQFFGLPLEKKKAVAIEAGGLEGFGHHYSRASCEKLDWAECLILVTEDNVQRNTRFWPADPSTFRYALEKYAMEISDLTSRLVPFMASDLGVEQETLVETFQGKRQSVAFHYYPPCPHPDKVIGIMPHHDAFGLTLLLQVDDTPGLQVRKNGTWHPVNPLPGALVINVGDMLQILTNGTYKSVEHRVLPDAEKGRATVVMFQHACVAGMVKPLPELGEATYKAIEKLEYVKGSSKALAEGIWFVDTLKIM
;
A
#
# COMPACT_ATOMS: atom_id res chain seq x y z
N MET A 1 16.57 -13.52 -30.70
CA MET A 1 15.18 -13.44 -30.22
C MET A 1 15.28 -13.56 -28.71
N GLU A 2 15.64 -12.45 -28.07
CA GLU A 2 16.03 -12.40 -26.65
C GLU A 2 14.78 -12.40 -25.76
N SER A 3 14.85 -13.17 -24.68
CA SER A 3 13.80 -13.32 -23.68
C SER A 3 13.56 -12.03 -22.91
N ALA A 4 12.30 -11.73 -22.61
CA ALA A 4 11.83 -10.58 -21.82
C ALA A 4 12.33 -10.51 -20.35
N GLY A 5 13.40 -11.24 -20.00
CA GLY A 5 14.05 -11.20 -18.69
C GLY A 5 15.22 -10.20 -18.57
N ASP A 6 15.69 -9.63 -19.69
CA ASP A 6 16.95 -8.87 -19.74
C ASP A 6 16.81 -7.33 -19.87
N LYS A 7 15.68 -6.76 -19.44
CA LYS A 7 15.54 -5.29 -19.32
C LYS A 7 15.04 -4.85 -17.94
N VAL A 8 15.61 -5.46 -16.89
CA VAL A 8 15.63 -4.86 -15.56
C VAL A 8 16.89 -4.00 -15.49
N MET A 9 16.74 -2.69 -15.28
CA MET A 9 17.87 -1.78 -15.21
C MET A 9 18.94 -2.29 -14.22
N SER A 10 20.20 -2.16 -14.64
CA SER A 10 21.40 -2.60 -13.93
C SER A 10 21.39 -2.20 -12.44
N ARG A 11 21.36 -3.22 -11.59
CA ARG A 11 21.25 -3.23 -10.12
C ARG A 11 22.43 -2.59 -9.34
N ALA A 12 23.25 -1.76 -9.97
CA ALA A 12 24.45 -1.16 -9.37
C ALA A 12 24.43 0.39 -9.29
N GLN A 13 23.43 1.07 -9.85
CA GLN A 13 23.36 2.54 -9.87
C GLN A 13 22.27 3.13 -8.96
N ILE A 14 21.63 2.31 -8.13
CA ILE A 14 20.29 2.57 -7.57
C ILE A 14 20.24 3.65 -6.47
N THR A 15 21.37 4.14 -5.96
CA THR A 15 21.40 5.13 -4.88
C THR A 15 22.63 6.02 -4.99
N ASP A 16 22.73 6.77 -6.09
CA ASP A 16 23.59 7.97 -6.09
C ASP A 16 22.87 9.01 -5.23
N THR A 17 23.15 8.89 -3.93
CA THR A 17 23.10 9.91 -2.88
C THR A 17 22.10 11.05 -3.09
N PHE A 18 21.00 11.01 -2.33
CA PHE A 18 20.14 12.15 -1.98
C PHE A 18 20.90 13.23 -1.14
N THR A 19 22.19 13.43 -1.39
CA THR A 19 23.05 14.37 -0.65
C THR A 19 23.01 15.72 -1.32
N ASP A 20 22.40 16.72 -0.66
CA ASP A 20 22.57 18.19 -0.81
C ASP A 20 22.63 18.79 -2.23
N SER A 21 22.32 18.02 -3.26
CA SER A 21 22.36 18.46 -4.64
C SER A 21 21.04 19.16 -4.94
N THR A 22 21.13 20.47 -5.17
CA THR A 22 20.07 21.27 -5.80
C THR A 22 19.68 20.74 -7.19
N VAL A 23 20.46 19.82 -7.76
CA VAL A 23 20.23 19.20 -9.06
C VAL A 23 19.60 17.82 -8.88
N ILE A 24 18.40 17.66 -9.43
CA ILE A 24 17.68 16.38 -9.51
C ILE A 24 18.24 15.58 -10.68
N PRO A 25 18.71 14.32 -10.47
CA PRO A 25 19.18 13.50 -11.59
C PRO A 25 18.06 13.21 -12.59
N ASP A 26 18.37 13.24 -13.89
CA ASP A 26 17.37 13.11 -14.97
C ASP A 26 16.49 11.86 -14.87
N ARG A 27 17.00 10.77 -14.28
CA ARG A 27 16.24 9.55 -14.06
C ARG A 27 15.08 9.71 -13.07
N TYR A 28 15.04 10.75 -12.23
CA TYR A 28 13.92 11.02 -11.33
C TYR A 28 12.96 12.08 -11.90
N VAL A 29 13.40 12.84 -12.90
CA VAL A 29 12.58 13.90 -13.52
C VAL A 29 11.44 13.24 -14.31
N GLN A 30 10.22 13.41 -13.82
CA GLN A 30 9.00 12.87 -14.44
C GLN A 30 8.46 13.80 -15.53
N SER A 31 7.67 13.26 -16.46
CA SER A 31 6.88 14.09 -17.38
C SER A 31 5.72 14.75 -16.65
N ASP A 32 5.24 15.88 -17.17
CA ASP A 32 4.07 16.58 -16.62
C ASP A 32 2.84 15.65 -16.55
N GLU A 33 2.67 14.76 -17.53
CA GLU A 33 1.60 13.75 -17.62
C GLU A 33 1.49 12.85 -16.38
N ALA A 34 2.61 12.44 -15.78
CA ALA A 34 2.61 11.62 -14.56
C ALA A 34 2.04 12.36 -13.34
N ARG A 35 2.00 13.68 -13.42
CA ARG A 35 1.57 14.60 -12.36
C ARG A 35 0.26 15.31 -12.68
N GLU A 36 -0.27 15.14 -13.89
CA GLU A 36 -1.50 15.77 -14.34
C GLU A 36 -2.70 15.42 -13.45
N GLY A 37 -3.69 16.31 -13.51
CA GLY A 37 -4.93 16.22 -12.74
C GLY A 37 -5.10 17.41 -11.81
N VAL A 38 -6.35 17.86 -11.69
CA VAL A 38 -6.73 18.91 -10.75
C VAL A 38 -6.51 18.38 -9.34
N VAL A 39 -5.82 19.16 -8.50
CA VAL A 39 -5.68 18.87 -7.07
C VAL A 39 -6.65 19.78 -6.34
N VAL A 40 -7.42 19.23 -5.42
CA VAL A 40 -8.31 20.03 -4.57
C VAL A 40 -7.49 21.01 -3.74
N GLY A 41 -7.86 22.29 -3.79
CA GLY A 41 -7.21 23.35 -3.04
C GLY A 41 -7.52 23.30 -1.54
N ASP A 42 -6.71 23.96 -0.74
CA ASP A 42 -6.89 24.03 0.73
C ASP A 42 -8.20 24.75 1.14
N ASP A 43 -8.82 25.49 0.22
CA ASP A 43 -10.07 26.22 0.39
C ASP A 43 -11.33 25.38 0.11
N GLU A 44 -11.18 24.21 -0.51
CA GLU A 44 -12.28 23.29 -0.77
C GLU A 44 -12.38 22.25 0.35
N SER A 45 -13.47 22.28 1.12
CA SER A 45 -13.68 21.34 2.22
C SER A 45 -14.04 19.94 1.69
N TYR A 46 -13.13 18.99 1.87
CA TYR A 46 -13.41 17.56 1.81
C TYR A 46 -12.68 16.88 2.97
N GLU A 47 -13.25 15.80 3.48
CA GLU A 47 -12.60 14.97 4.48
C GLU A 47 -12.66 13.52 4.03
N LEU A 48 -11.53 12.83 4.16
CA LEU A 48 -11.51 11.39 3.99
C LEU A 48 -12.33 10.76 5.11
N PRO A 49 -13.22 9.78 4.83
CA PRO A 49 -14.04 9.17 5.88
C PRO A 49 -13.20 8.66 7.04
N VAL A 50 -13.68 8.87 8.25
CA VAL A 50 -13.05 8.36 9.47
C VAL A 50 -13.93 7.26 10.03
N VAL A 51 -13.40 6.06 10.22
CA VAL A 51 -14.10 4.94 10.84
C VAL A 51 -13.50 4.71 12.22
N ASP A 52 -14.33 4.51 13.22
CA ASP A 52 -13.91 4.26 14.60
C ASP A 52 -14.08 2.78 14.97
N MET A 53 -12.97 2.10 15.25
CA MET A 53 -12.99 0.68 15.57
C MET A 53 -13.69 0.39 16.91
N ALA A 54 -13.64 1.30 17.88
CA ALA A 54 -14.34 1.12 19.15
C ALA A 54 -15.85 1.24 18.96
N MET A 55 -16.31 2.13 18.08
CA MET A 55 -17.74 2.23 17.72
C MET A 55 -18.23 1.02 16.94
N LEU A 56 -17.41 0.44 16.06
CA LEU A 56 -17.75 -0.84 15.40
C LEU A 56 -17.96 -1.97 16.41
N LEU A 57 -17.16 -1.99 17.48
CA LEU A 57 -17.24 -3.02 18.54
C LEU A 57 -18.35 -2.76 19.56
N ASP A 58 -18.89 -1.54 19.64
CA ASP A 58 -19.97 -1.17 20.56
C ASP A 58 -21.34 -1.52 19.96
N PRO A 59 -22.13 -2.43 20.56
CA PRO A 59 -23.45 -2.79 20.03
C PRO A 59 -24.43 -1.62 19.86
N GLU A 60 -24.27 -0.53 20.61
CA GLU A 60 -25.12 0.66 20.48
C GLU A 60 -24.84 1.45 19.20
N PHE A 61 -23.58 1.49 18.75
CA PHE A 61 -23.13 2.30 17.62
C PHE A 61 -22.75 1.50 16.37
N SER A 62 -22.58 0.18 16.52
CA SER A 62 -22.04 -0.71 15.49
C SER A 62 -22.79 -0.62 14.16
N GLU A 63 -24.13 -0.62 14.16
CA GLU A 63 -24.92 -0.56 12.92
C GLU A 63 -24.65 0.71 12.10
N ALA A 64 -24.60 1.87 12.78
CA ALA A 64 -24.33 3.14 12.12
C ALA A 64 -22.89 3.23 11.61
N GLU A 65 -21.92 2.72 12.38
CA GLU A 65 -20.52 2.74 12.00
C GLU A 65 -20.19 1.72 10.89
N ILE A 66 -20.91 0.59 10.83
CA ILE A 66 -20.84 -0.38 9.71
C ILE A 66 -21.31 0.30 8.41
N ALA A 67 -22.44 1.02 8.43
CA ALA A 67 -22.93 1.72 7.24
C ALA A 67 -21.94 2.79 6.74
N LYS A 68 -21.26 3.46 7.67
CA LYS A 68 -20.20 4.43 7.37
C LYS A 68 -18.95 3.77 6.78
N LEU A 69 -18.53 2.62 7.33
CA LEU A 69 -17.46 1.79 6.78
C LEU A 69 -17.78 1.37 5.34
N GLY A 70 -19.00 0.88 5.10
CA GLY A 70 -19.50 0.52 3.78
C GLY A 70 -19.42 1.67 2.78
N SER A 71 -20.02 2.83 3.12
CA SER A 71 -19.96 4.03 2.28
C SER A 71 -18.50 4.47 2.03
N ALA A 72 -17.62 4.39 3.02
CA ALA A 72 -16.21 4.71 2.80
C ALA A 72 -15.53 3.77 1.79
N CYS A 73 -15.76 2.46 1.89
CA CYS A 73 -15.22 1.48 0.96
C CYS A 73 -15.83 1.57 -0.46
N GLN A 74 -17.10 1.97 -0.58
CA GLN A 74 -17.82 2.08 -1.86
C GLN A 74 -17.55 3.43 -2.56
N ASP A 75 -17.53 4.54 -1.82
CA ASP A 75 -17.48 5.89 -2.39
C ASP A 75 -16.06 6.47 -2.46
N TRP A 76 -15.17 6.02 -1.59
CA TRP A 76 -13.79 6.49 -1.51
C TRP A 76 -12.76 5.40 -1.75
N GLY A 77 -13.07 4.15 -1.39
CA GLY A 77 -12.07 3.08 -1.36
C GLY A 77 -10.96 3.28 -0.31
N PHE A 78 -11.06 4.35 0.47
CA PHE A 78 -10.09 4.83 1.45
C PHE A 78 -10.83 5.35 2.68
N PHE A 79 -10.25 5.14 3.86
CA PHE A 79 -10.71 5.74 5.11
C PHE A 79 -9.57 5.81 6.13
N GLN A 80 -9.75 6.64 7.16
CA GLN A 80 -8.87 6.65 8.33
C GLN A 80 -9.52 5.83 9.43
N LEU A 81 -8.79 4.88 10.01
CA LEU A 81 -9.26 4.06 11.12
C LEU A 81 -8.69 4.62 12.43
N THR A 82 -9.55 5.07 13.34
CA THR A 82 -9.20 5.54 14.69
C THR A 82 -9.56 4.50 15.74
N ASN A 83 -8.99 4.64 16.94
CA ASN A 83 -9.25 3.75 18.08
C ASN A 83 -9.08 2.26 17.74
N HIS A 84 -8.18 1.94 16.80
CA HIS A 84 -7.97 0.59 16.24
C HIS A 84 -7.49 -0.45 17.27
N GLY A 85 -6.97 0.01 18.42
CA GLY A 85 -6.56 -0.85 19.53
C GLY A 85 -5.21 -1.54 19.34
N VAL A 86 -4.40 -1.06 18.38
CA VAL A 86 -2.99 -1.48 18.26
C VAL A 86 -2.22 -0.74 19.34
N ASP A 87 -1.39 -1.47 20.09
CA ASP A 87 -0.61 -0.89 21.18
C ASP A 87 0.31 0.24 20.70
N GLU A 88 0.20 1.41 21.32
CA GLU A 88 0.96 2.62 20.96
C GLU A 88 2.48 2.40 21.06
N THR A 89 2.95 1.55 21.98
CA THR A 89 4.37 1.21 22.09
C THR A 89 4.85 0.43 20.87
N VAL A 90 4.02 -0.49 20.34
CA VAL A 90 4.32 -1.25 19.12
C VAL A 90 4.36 -0.31 17.91
N VAL A 91 3.42 0.63 17.83
CA VAL A 91 3.39 1.68 16.79
C VAL A 91 4.66 2.54 16.87
N GLN A 92 5.01 3.03 18.05
CA GLN A 92 6.18 3.89 18.23
C GLN A 92 7.49 3.13 17.96
N ASP A 93 7.58 1.86 18.36
CA ASP A 93 8.75 1.03 18.10
C ASP A 93 8.97 0.82 16.60
N ILE A 94 7.93 0.48 15.83
CA ILE A 94 8.09 0.29 14.39
C ILE A 94 8.43 1.61 13.68
N LYS A 95 7.85 2.74 14.10
CA LYS A 95 8.21 4.08 13.62
C LYS A 95 9.69 4.40 13.86
N ASN A 96 10.15 4.20 15.10
CA ASN A 96 11.54 4.45 15.49
C ASN A 96 12.52 3.57 14.71
N ASN A 97 12.22 2.28 14.57
CA ASN A 97 13.07 1.34 13.82
C ASN A 97 13.10 1.66 12.32
N THR A 98 11.98 2.13 11.75
CA THR A 98 11.90 2.58 10.36
C THR A 98 12.84 3.77 10.12
N MET A 99 12.75 4.81 10.96
CA MET A 99 13.61 5.99 10.83
C MET A 99 15.09 5.66 11.06
N GLN A 100 15.39 4.82 12.05
CA GLN A 100 16.76 4.37 12.30
C GLN A 100 17.34 3.62 11.11
N PHE A 101 16.58 2.69 10.50
CA PHE A 101 17.03 1.94 9.33
C PHE A 101 17.33 2.86 8.14
N PHE A 102 16.41 3.76 7.78
CA PHE A 102 16.64 4.68 6.64
C PHE A 102 17.74 5.71 6.88
N GLY A 103 18.00 6.05 8.15
CA GLY A 103 19.12 6.88 8.58
C GLY A 103 20.49 6.18 8.54
N LEU A 104 20.55 4.87 8.31
CA LEU A 104 21.82 4.15 8.19
C LEU A 104 22.55 4.55 6.89
N PRO A 105 23.91 4.48 6.88
CA PRO A 105 24.69 4.56 5.66
C PRO A 105 24.20 3.55 4.61
N LEU A 106 24.24 3.96 3.34
CA LEU A 106 23.76 3.14 2.23
C LEU A 106 24.31 1.71 2.21
N GLU A 107 25.60 1.53 2.50
CA GLU A 107 26.24 0.22 2.52
C GLU A 107 25.65 -0.72 3.58
N LYS A 108 25.13 -0.19 4.69
CA LYS A 108 24.40 -0.98 5.68
C LYS A 108 23.00 -1.33 5.19
N LYS A 109 22.28 -0.40 4.55
CA LYS A 109 20.95 -0.66 3.96
C LYS A 109 21.02 -1.72 2.86
N LYS A 110 22.07 -1.70 2.04
CA LYS A 110 22.35 -2.69 0.99
C LYS A 110 22.64 -4.11 1.52
N ALA A 111 22.89 -4.29 2.82
CA ALA A 111 23.08 -5.63 3.40
C ALA A 111 21.83 -6.52 3.25
N VAL A 112 20.66 -5.91 3.07
CA VAL A 112 19.39 -6.59 2.79
C VAL A 112 18.83 -6.22 1.41
N ALA A 113 19.70 -5.86 0.46
CA ALA A 113 19.27 -5.44 -0.88
C ALA A 113 18.43 -6.50 -1.60
N ILE A 114 17.47 -6.03 -2.39
CA ILE A 114 16.70 -6.88 -3.29
C ILE A 114 17.63 -7.60 -4.28
N GLU A 115 17.40 -8.90 -4.46
CA GLU A 115 18.15 -9.70 -5.44
C GLU A 115 17.50 -9.64 -6.83
N ALA A 116 18.29 -9.92 -7.87
CA ALA A 116 18.05 -11.05 -8.77
C ALA A 116 16.62 -11.41 -9.28
N GLY A 117 15.64 -10.52 -9.41
CA GLY A 117 14.24 -10.89 -9.73
C GLY A 117 13.45 -11.31 -8.49
N GLY A 118 13.95 -10.95 -7.30
CA GLY A 118 13.28 -11.13 -6.03
C GLY A 118 12.17 -10.11 -5.79
N LEU A 119 11.37 -10.37 -4.77
CA LEU A 119 10.25 -9.52 -4.33
C LEU A 119 10.48 -8.87 -2.96
N GLU A 120 11.59 -9.22 -2.29
CA GLU A 120 11.94 -8.76 -0.95
C GLU A 120 13.33 -8.13 -0.94
N GLY A 121 13.52 -7.17 -0.04
CA GLY A 121 14.77 -6.47 0.20
C GLY A 121 14.68 -4.97 -0.01
N PHE A 122 15.81 -4.30 0.17
CA PHE A 122 15.97 -2.85 0.01
C PHE A 122 16.31 -2.48 -1.44
N GLY A 123 15.74 -1.38 -1.93
CA GLY A 123 16.04 -0.79 -3.25
C GLY A 123 14.98 -1.04 -4.32
N HIS A 124 13.71 -1.19 -3.92
CA HIS A 124 12.60 -1.23 -4.88
C HIS A 124 12.33 0.16 -5.47
N HIS A 125 12.01 0.21 -6.77
CA HIS A 125 11.44 1.37 -7.46
C HIS A 125 10.29 0.90 -8.35
N TYR A 126 9.18 1.63 -8.37
CA TYR A 126 8.03 1.34 -9.22
C TYR A 126 8.21 2.04 -10.57
N SER A 127 9.25 1.67 -11.33
CA SER A 127 9.41 2.16 -12.71
C SER A 127 8.49 1.40 -13.66
N ARG A 128 7.66 2.10 -14.46
CA ARG A 128 7.00 1.49 -15.62
C ARG A 128 8.07 1.05 -16.61
N ALA A 129 7.95 -0.13 -17.22
CA ALA A 129 8.94 -0.62 -18.19
C ALA A 129 9.08 0.31 -19.42
N SER A 130 8.08 1.14 -19.70
CA SER A 130 8.09 2.14 -20.75
C SER A 130 8.85 3.43 -20.41
N CYS A 131 9.20 3.65 -19.14
CA CYS A 131 9.81 4.88 -18.66
C CYS A 131 11.01 4.50 -17.78
N GLU A 132 12.24 4.77 -18.24
CA GLU A 132 13.48 4.55 -17.45
C GLU A 132 13.60 5.52 -16.24
N LYS A 133 12.46 5.95 -15.69
CA LYS A 133 12.33 6.90 -14.61
C LYS A 133 12.07 6.18 -13.30
N LEU A 134 12.64 6.74 -12.23
CA LEU A 134 12.56 6.21 -10.88
C LEU A 134 11.68 7.12 -10.01
N ASP A 135 11.01 6.48 -9.06
CA ASP A 135 10.35 7.15 -7.95
C ASP A 135 11.36 7.85 -7.03
N TRP A 136 10.98 8.99 -6.46
CA TRP A 136 11.71 9.73 -5.43
C TRP A 136 11.46 9.12 -4.05
N ALA A 137 11.80 7.84 -3.91
CA ALA A 137 11.62 7.08 -2.68
C ALA A 137 12.72 6.02 -2.54
N GLU A 138 13.11 5.77 -1.30
CA GLU A 138 13.72 4.52 -0.89
C GLU A 138 12.65 3.55 -0.41
N CYS A 139 12.74 2.27 -0.79
CA CYS A 139 11.75 1.26 -0.44
C CYS A 139 12.40 -0.06 0.01
N LEU A 140 11.89 -0.61 1.11
CA LEU A 140 12.20 -1.94 1.65
C LEU A 140 10.91 -2.76 1.71
N ILE A 141 10.84 -3.87 0.97
CA ILE A 141 9.68 -4.78 0.99
C ILE A 141 10.07 -6.09 1.68
N LEU A 142 9.22 -6.57 2.58
CA LEU A 142 9.43 -7.82 3.33
C LEU A 142 8.14 -8.63 3.41
N VAL A 143 8.25 -9.95 3.46
CA VAL A 143 7.13 -10.85 3.79
C VAL A 143 7.08 -11.10 5.30
N THR A 144 5.89 -10.96 5.88
CA THR A 144 5.66 -11.08 7.34
C THR A 144 4.78 -12.26 7.73
N GLU A 145 4.10 -12.91 6.77
CA GLU A 145 3.32 -14.13 7.02
C GLU A 145 4.17 -15.21 7.70
N ASP A 146 3.53 -16.05 8.54
CA ASP A 146 4.22 -17.01 9.38
C ASP A 146 4.68 -18.30 8.64
N ASN A 147 5.85 -18.78 9.06
CA ASN A 147 6.52 -20.08 8.89
C ASN A 147 6.88 -20.67 7.52
N VAL A 148 6.17 -20.43 6.40
CA VAL A 148 6.55 -21.09 5.11
C VAL A 148 7.16 -20.14 4.10
N GLN A 149 6.76 -18.87 4.09
CA GLN A 149 7.21 -17.87 3.11
C GLN A 149 8.13 -16.79 3.69
N ARG A 150 8.30 -16.75 5.02
CA ARG A 150 9.12 -15.73 5.69
C ARG A 150 10.60 -15.97 5.42
N ASN A 151 11.26 -15.00 4.79
CA ASN A 151 12.70 -15.04 4.58
C ASN A 151 13.42 -13.97 5.41
N THR A 152 13.84 -14.35 6.62
CA THR A 152 14.47 -13.43 7.58
C THR A 152 15.84 -12.91 7.15
N ARG A 153 16.41 -13.41 6.04
CA ARG A 153 17.67 -12.86 5.48
C ARG A 153 17.52 -11.41 5.04
N PHE A 154 16.33 -11.03 4.56
CA PHE A 154 16.03 -9.67 4.11
C PHE A 154 15.62 -8.75 5.26
N TRP A 155 15.34 -9.31 6.44
CA TRP A 155 14.95 -8.51 7.59
C TRP A 155 16.19 -7.82 8.17
N PRO A 156 16.23 -6.48 8.26
CA PRO A 156 17.36 -5.75 8.81
C PRO A 156 17.78 -6.29 10.18
N ALA A 157 19.09 -6.44 10.40
CA ALA A 157 19.67 -6.76 11.70
C ALA A 157 20.14 -5.49 12.45
N ASP A 158 20.16 -4.35 11.76
CA ASP A 158 20.48 -3.02 12.28
C ASP A 158 19.33 -2.09 11.87
N PRO A 159 18.62 -1.45 12.80
CA PRO A 159 18.78 -1.54 14.26
C PRO A 159 18.49 -2.95 14.80
N SER A 160 19.14 -3.32 15.92
CA SER A 160 19.03 -4.66 16.52
C SER A 160 17.61 -5.03 16.95
N THR A 161 16.77 -4.03 17.20
CA THR A 161 15.35 -4.18 17.55
C THR A 161 14.41 -4.31 16.35
N PHE A 162 14.89 -4.10 15.12
CA PHE A 162 14.04 -4.01 13.92
C PHE A 162 13.18 -5.25 13.74
N ARG A 163 13.79 -6.43 13.83
CA ARG A 163 13.10 -7.71 13.59
C ARG A 163 11.99 -7.95 14.60
N TYR A 164 12.26 -7.64 15.87
CA TYR A 164 11.28 -7.80 16.94
C TYR A 164 10.11 -6.82 16.77
N ALA A 165 10.41 -5.55 16.49
CA ALA A 165 9.39 -4.53 16.25
C ALA A 165 8.51 -4.88 15.05
N LEU A 166 9.11 -5.34 13.94
CA LEU A 166 8.39 -5.78 12.76
C LEU A 166 7.49 -6.99 13.05
N GLU A 167 8.01 -8.01 13.75
CA GLU A 167 7.21 -9.19 14.10
C GLU A 167 6.00 -8.81 14.96
N LYS A 168 6.20 -7.99 16.00
CA LYS A 168 5.12 -7.50 16.86
C LYS A 168 4.10 -6.69 16.09
N TYR A 169 4.55 -5.73 15.29
CA TYR A 169 3.65 -4.90 14.49
C TYR A 169 2.85 -5.73 13.48
N ALA A 170 3.49 -6.68 12.78
CA ALA A 170 2.81 -7.57 11.85
C ALA A 170 1.74 -8.42 12.52
N MET A 171 1.98 -8.90 13.74
CA MET A 171 0.97 -9.63 14.53
C MET A 171 -0.23 -8.75 14.88
N GLU A 172 0.00 -7.55 15.40
CA GLU A 172 -1.06 -6.60 15.77
C GLU A 172 -1.92 -6.19 14.57
N ILE A 173 -1.30 -5.96 13.41
CA ILE A 173 -2.02 -5.62 12.18
C ILE A 173 -2.81 -6.81 11.64
N SER A 174 -2.29 -8.04 11.80
CA SER A 174 -3.03 -9.26 11.47
C SER A 174 -4.27 -9.40 12.35
N ASP A 175 -4.13 -9.20 13.65
CA ASP A 175 -5.25 -9.20 14.61
C ASP A 175 -6.28 -8.12 14.26
N LEU A 176 -5.84 -6.88 14.03
CA LEU A 176 -6.70 -5.78 13.62
C LEU A 176 -7.49 -6.09 12.36
N THR A 177 -6.81 -6.65 11.34
CA THR A 177 -7.48 -7.07 10.10
C THR A 177 -8.55 -8.13 10.39
N SER A 178 -8.24 -9.12 11.24
CA SER A 178 -9.19 -10.17 11.61
C SER A 178 -10.43 -9.65 12.35
N ARG A 179 -10.30 -8.54 13.08
CA ARG A 179 -11.42 -7.86 13.75
C ARG A 179 -12.22 -6.94 12.83
N LEU A 180 -11.58 -6.32 11.83
CA LEU A 180 -12.22 -5.39 10.90
C LEU A 180 -13.05 -6.10 9.81
N VAL A 181 -12.53 -7.18 9.25
CA VAL A 181 -13.15 -7.91 8.13
C VAL A 181 -14.58 -8.40 8.42
N PRO A 182 -14.94 -8.90 9.61
CA PRO A 182 -16.32 -9.26 9.95
C PRO A 182 -17.34 -8.11 9.80
N PHE A 183 -16.94 -6.87 10.09
CA PHE A 183 -17.80 -5.69 9.89
C PHE A 183 -17.97 -5.37 8.42
N MET A 184 -16.91 -5.52 7.62
CA MET A 184 -17.00 -5.39 6.16
C MET A 184 -17.92 -6.45 5.54
N ALA A 185 -17.93 -7.67 6.08
CA ALA A 185 -18.85 -8.73 5.65
C ALA A 185 -20.30 -8.39 5.98
N SER A 186 -20.52 -7.82 7.17
CA SER A 186 -21.84 -7.38 7.63
C SER A 186 -22.41 -6.27 6.74
N ASP A 187 -21.60 -5.29 6.34
CA ASP A 187 -22.00 -4.26 5.35
C ASP A 187 -22.39 -4.88 4.00
N LEU A 188 -21.56 -5.81 3.50
CA LEU A 188 -21.80 -6.47 2.22
C LEU A 188 -22.99 -7.44 2.24
N GLY A 189 -23.56 -7.75 3.40
CA GLY A 189 -24.62 -8.73 3.56
C GLY A 189 -24.18 -10.16 3.24
N VAL A 190 -22.90 -10.48 3.45
CA VAL A 190 -22.34 -11.83 3.26
C VAL A 190 -22.00 -12.47 4.61
N GLU A 191 -21.93 -13.80 4.66
CA GLU A 191 -21.51 -14.51 5.86
C GLU A 191 -20.10 -14.06 6.29
N GLN A 192 -19.91 -13.83 7.60
CA GLN A 192 -18.65 -13.30 8.12
C GLN A 192 -17.49 -14.25 7.84
N GLU A 193 -17.72 -15.56 8.02
CA GLU A 193 -16.76 -16.62 7.76
C GLU A 193 -16.28 -16.59 6.31
N THR A 194 -17.18 -16.38 5.35
CA THR A 194 -16.84 -16.33 3.92
C THR A 194 -15.82 -15.22 3.64
N LEU A 195 -16.01 -14.02 4.18
CA LEU A 195 -15.07 -12.93 3.95
C LEU A 195 -13.78 -13.09 4.75
N VAL A 196 -13.87 -13.55 6.00
CA VAL A 196 -12.70 -13.80 6.87
C VAL A 196 -11.77 -14.84 6.26
N GLU A 197 -12.30 -15.94 5.72
CA GLU A 197 -11.53 -16.99 5.04
C GLU A 197 -10.73 -16.47 3.83
N THR A 198 -11.15 -15.35 3.24
CA THR A 198 -10.42 -14.73 2.13
C THR A 198 -9.08 -14.18 2.57
N PHE A 199 -8.95 -13.70 3.81
CA PHE A 199 -7.73 -13.13 4.39
C PHE A 199 -6.98 -14.11 5.30
N GLN A 200 -7.69 -15.08 5.90
CA GLN A 200 -7.10 -16.00 6.86
C GLN A 200 -6.04 -16.91 6.22
N GLY A 201 -4.86 -16.94 6.86
CA GLY A 201 -3.72 -17.73 6.41
C GLY A 201 -3.23 -17.35 5.01
N LYS A 202 -3.42 -16.08 4.61
CA LYS A 202 -2.87 -15.55 3.37
C LYS A 202 -1.63 -14.71 3.65
N ARG A 203 -0.80 -14.65 2.61
CA ARG A 203 0.36 -13.76 2.54
C ARG A 203 0.06 -12.36 3.06
N GLN A 204 0.93 -11.94 3.97
CA GLN A 204 1.08 -10.58 4.43
C GLN A 204 2.48 -10.11 4.06
N SER A 205 2.56 -8.87 3.59
CA SER A 205 3.84 -8.21 3.33
C SER A 205 3.80 -6.78 3.84
N VAL A 206 4.98 -6.22 4.05
CA VAL A 206 5.16 -4.83 4.46
C VAL A 206 6.05 -4.13 3.44
N ALA A 207 5.73 -2.88 3.12
CA ALA A 207 6.65 -1.96 2.48
C ALA A 207 6.94 -0.79 3.42
N PHE A 208 8.21 -0.56 3.67
CA PHE A 208 8.71 0.65 4.31
C PHE A 208 9.12 1.60 3.21
N HIS A 209 8.61 2.83 3.26
CA HIS A 209 8.99 3.89 2.33
C HIS A 209 9.62 5.05 3.07
N TYR A 210 10.68 5.61 2.49
CA TYR A 210 11.24 6.89 2.88
C TYR A 210 11.34 7.79 1.65
N TYR A 211 10.75 8.97 1.75
CA TYR A 211 10.74 10.02 0.73
C TYR A 211 11.63 11.15 1.24
N PRO A 212 12.86 11.31 0.70
CA PRO A 212 13.72 12.42 1.08
C PRO A 212 13.10 13.76 0.66
N PRO A 213 13.38 14.87 1.39
CA PRO A 213 13.01 16.21 0.94
C PRO A 213 13.49 16.47 -0.49
N CYS A 214 12.71 17.21 -1.27
CA CYS A 214 13.07 17.56 -2.64
C CYS A 214 12.88 19.06 -2.92
N PRO A 215 13.94 19.84 -3.17
CA PRO A 215 13.82 21.28 -3.45
C PRO A 215 13.02 21.64 -4.71
N HIS A 216 12.82 20.68 -5.62
CA HIS A 216 11.93 20.83 -6.77
C HIS A 216 10.90 19.69 -6.78
N PRO A 217 9.96 19.69 -5.81
CA PRO A 217 8.97 18.63 -5.67
C PRO A 217 7.97 18.65 -6.83
N ASP A 218 7.99 19.69 -7.67
CA ASP A 218 7.29 19.86 -8.94
C ASP A 218 7.87 19.00 -10.09
N LYS A 219 9.10 18.47 -9.94
CA LYS A 219 9.78 17.69 -10.99
C LYS A 219 9.82 16.19 -10.76
N VAL A 220 9.49 15.75 -9.55
CA VAL A 220 9.63 14.35 -9.11
C VAL A 220 8.36 13.84 -8.46
N ILE A 221 8.14 12.53 -8.47
CA ILE A 221 7.02 11.89 -7.80
C ILE A 221 7.55 10.89 -6.79
N GLY A 222 6.91 10.81 -5.62
CA GLY A 222 7.28 9.87 -4.57
C GLY A 222 6.90 8.44 -4.93
N ILE A 223 5.65 8.22 -5.36
CA ILE A 223 5.20 6.99 -6.01
C ILE A 223 4.22 7.39 -7.12
N MET A 224 4.43 6.86 -8.32
CA MET A 224 3.54 7.02 -9.47
C MET A 224 2.07 6.68 -9.14
N PRO A 225 1.08 7.26 -9.87
CA PRO A 225 -0.31 6.84 -9.77
C PRO A 225 -0.48 5.33 -9.95
N HIS A 226 -1.14 4.67 -8.99
CA HIS A 226 -1.34 3.23 -8.99
C HIS A 226 -2.58 2.81 -8.19
N HIS A 227 -2.98 1.54 -8.37
CA HIS A 227 -3.87 0.80 -7.47
C HIS A 227 -3.06 -0.20 -6.66
N ASP A 228 -3.54 -0.52 -5.47
CA ASP A 228 -3.00 -1.65 -4.71
C ASP A 228 -3.57 -2.95 -5.25
N ALA A 229 -2.69 -3.85 -5.67
CA ALA A 229 -3.08 -5.10 -6.32
C ALA A 229 -3.65 -6.16 -5.36
N PHE A 230 -3.62 -5.95 -4.04
CA PHE A 230 -3.96 -6.97 -3.04
C PHE A 230 -5.37 -6.79 -2.47
N GLY A 231 -5.65 -7.30 -1.27
CA GLY A 231 -6.97 -7.26 -0.66
C GLY A 231 -7.20 -5.96 0.11
N LEU A 232 -6.43 -5.76 1.17
CA LEU A 232 -6.49 -4.58 2.03
C LEU A 232 -5.09 -4.04 2.29
N THR A 233 -4.99 -2.73 2.35
CA THR A 233 -3.77 -2.02 2.73
C THR A 233 -4.01 -1.25 4.02
N LEU A 234 -3.08 -1.36 4.98
CA LEU A 234 -3.09 -0.61 6.22
C LEU A 234 -1.80 0.21 6.29
N LEU A 235 -1.92 1.52 6.08
CA LEU A 235 -0.81 2.47 6.05
C LEU A 235 -0.69 3.19 7.38
N LEU A 236 0.48 3.06 8.00
CA LEU A 236 0.94 3.87 9.12
C LEU A 236 1.84 4.98 8.61
N GLN A 237 1.49 6.22 8.93
CA GLN A 237 2.38 7.36 8.74
C GLN A 237 3.36 7.46 9.92
N VAL A 238 4.65 7.56 9.63
CA VAL A 238 5.69 7.62 10.67
C VAL A 238 5.83 9.03 11.23
N ASP A 239 5.65 10.04 10.40
CA ASP A 239 5.66 11.48 10.72
C ASP A 239 4.39 12.17 10.20
N ASP A 240 4.25 13.48 10.39
CA ASP A 240 3.09 14.28 10.00
C ASP A 240 3.22 14.92 8.60
N THR A 241 4.26 14.57 7.83
CA THR A 241 4.54 15.19 6.52
C THR A 241 3.53 14.72 5.48
N PRO A 242 2.78 15.63 4.83
CA PRO A 242 1.80 15.27 3.82
C PRO A 242 2.47 14.61 2.59
N GLY A 243 1.66 13.94 1.76
CA GLY A 243 2.19 13.42 0.49
C GLY A 243 1.26 12.45 -0.23
N LEU A 244 0.46 11.68 0.51
CA LEU A 244 -0.53 10.78 -0.09
C LEU A 244 -1.67 11.60 -0.73
N GLN A 245 -2.02 11.28 -1.96
CA GLN A 245 -3.18 11.83 -2.66
C GLN A 245 -4.02 10.69 -3.25
N VAL A 246 -5.34 10.75 -3.05
CA VAL A 246 -6.32 9.78 -3.55
C VAL A 246 -7.11 10.41 -4.69
N ARG A 247 -7.33 9.68 -5.78
CA ARG A 247 -8.08 10.19 -6.93
C ARG A 247 -9.57 9.87 -6.79
N LYS A 248 -10.41 10.89 -6.77
CA LYS A 248 -11.86 10.73 -6.76
C LYS A 248 -12.50 11.65 -7.81
N ASN A 249 -13.40 11.10 -8.63
CA ASN A 249 -14.10 11.84 -9.69
C ASN A 249 -13.16 12.65 -10.61
N GLY A 250 -11.99 12.09 -10.93
CA GLY A 250 -10.98 12.72 -11.78
C GLY A 250 -10.07 13.76 -11.07
N THR A 251 -10.30 14.04 -9.79
CA THR A 251 -9.58 15.04 -9.01
C THR A 251 -8.73 14.38 -7.91
N TRP A 252 -7.56 14.93 -7.62
CA TRP A 252 -6.66 14.47 -6.58
C TRP A 252 -6.99 15.13 -5.24
N HIS A 253 -7.23 14.30 -4.22
CA HIS A 253 -7.54 14.68 -2.85
C HIS A 253 -6.35 14.34 -1.94
N PRO A 254 -5.58 15.34 -1.47
CA PRO A 254 -4.64 15.17 -0.37
C PRO A 254 -5.23 14.44 0.84
N VAL A 255 -4.48 13.50 1.41
CA VAL A 255 -4.85 12.84 2.67
C VAL A 255 -4.06 13.51 3.79
N ASN A 256 -4.79 14.07 4.76
CA ASN A 256 -4.25 14.61 6.01
C ASN A 256 -4.51 13.60 7.13
N PRO A 257 -3.51 12.80 7.53
CA PRO A 257 -3.74 11.73 8.47
C PRO A 257 -3.97 12.27 9.88
N LEU A 258 -4.97 11.72 10.56
CA LEU A 258 -5.27 12.05 11.94
C LEU A 258 -4.18 11.46 12.85
N PRO A 259 -3.79 12.18 13.94
CA PRO A 259 -2.84 11.65 14.90
C PRO A 259 -3.28 10.28 15.43
N GLY A 260 -2.41 9.28 15.30
CA GLY A 260 -2.67 7.91 15.77
C GLY A 260 -3.63 7.11 14.89
N ALA A 261 -4.06 7.61 13.72
CA ALA A 261 -4.89 6.85 12.80
C ALA A 261 -4.05 6.01 11.82
N LEU A 262 -4.65 4.93 11.33
CA LEU A 262 -4.17 4.20 10.15
C LEU A 262 -4.99 4.61 8.93
N VAL A 263 -4.35 4.84 7.79
CA VAL A 263 -5.07 4.99 6.52
C VAL A 263 -5.27 3.61 5.92
N ILE A 264 -6.52 3.23 5.68
CA ILE A 264 -6.91 1.93 5.14
C ILE A 264 -7.43 2.12 3.72
N ASN A 265 -7.06 1.23 2.81
CA ASN A 265 -7.66 1.21 1.47
C ASN A 265 -7.93 -0.19 0.96
N VAL A 266 -8.94 -0.26 0.09
CA VAL A 266 -9.37 -1.44 -0.64
C VAL A 266 -8.41 -1.63 -1.83
N GLY A 267 -7.93 -2.85 -2.01
CA GLY A 267 -7.15 -3.24 -3.19
C GLY A 267 -7.98 -4.01 -4.22
N ASP A 268 -7.38 -4.23 -5.38
CA ASP A 268 -8.00 -4.84 -6.54
C ASP A 268 -8.55 -6.26 -6.27
N MET A 269 -7.87 -7.09 -5.46
CA MET A 269 -8.38 -8.43 -5.13
C MET A 269 -9.68 -8.33 -4.36
N LEU A 270 -9.78 -7.39 -3.40
CA LEU A 270 -11.01 -7.21 -2.63
C LEU A 270 -12.11 -6.57 -3.49
N GLN A 271 -11.77 -5.65 -4.41
CA GLN A 271 -12.75 -5.17 -5.40
C GLN A 271 -13.33 -6.32 -6.22
N ILE A 272 -12.50 -7.26 -6.70
CA ILE A 272 -12.99 -8.42 -7.46
C ILE A 272 -13.84 -9.34 -6.58
N LEU A 273 -13.38 -9.66 -5.37
CA LEU A 273 -14.10 -10.50 -4.41
C LEU A 273 -15.47 -9.92 -4.07
N THR A 274 -15.55 -8.60 -3.89
CA THR A 274 -16.80 -7.88 -3.60
C THR A 274 -17.65 -7.59 -4.85
N ASN A 275 -17.33 -8.22 -5.98
CA ASN A 275 -18.00 -8.02 -7.27
C ASN A 275 -18.10 -6.54 -7.71
N GLY A 276 -17.11 -5.74 -7.30
CA GLY A 276 -17.04 -4.32 -7.60
C GLY A 276 -17.83 -3.42 -6.65
N THR A 277 -18.43 -3.93 -5.57
CA THR A 277 -19.10 -3.10 -4.57
C THR A 277 -18.09 -2.17 -3.88
N TYR A 278 -17.03 -2.71 -3.29
CA TYR A 278 -15.92 -1.90 -2.80
C TYR A 278 -14.98 -1.50 -3.92
N LYS A 279 -14.40 -0.30 -3.82
CA LYS A 279 -13.59 0.30 -4.89
C LYS A 279 -12.12 0.32 -4.52
N SER A 280 -11.29 -0.26 -5.37
CA SER A 280 -9.86 0.01 -5.43
C SER A 280 -9.65 1.32 -6.19
N VAL A 281 -8.89 2.24 -5.60
CA VAL A 281 -8.82 3.63 -6.06
C VAL A 281 -7.39 4.07 -6.33
N GLU A 282 -7.23 4.81 -7.44
CA GLU A 282 -5.94 5.35 -7.87
C GLU A 282 -5.42 6.35 -6.84
N HIS A 283 -4.19 6.15 -6.42
CA HIS A 283 -3.52 7.03 -5.47
C HIS A 283 -2.05 7.22 -5.87
N ARG A 284 -1.46 8.31 -5.40
CA ARG A 284 -0.06 8.66 -5.64
C ARG A 284 0.57 9.25 -4.39
N VAL A 285 1.90 9.35 -4.39
CA VAL A 285 2.64 10.03 -3.32
C VAL A 285 3.50 11.13 -3.91
N LEU A 286 3.42 12.32 -3.32
CA LEU A 286 4.28 13.46 -3.64
C LEU A 286 5.31 13.65 -2.52
N PRO A 287 6.57 14.02 -2.86
CA PRO A 287 7.55 14.41 -1.85
C PRO A 287 7.29 15.85 -1.37
N ASP A 288 7.76 16.14 -0.16
CA ASP A 288 7.75 17.49 0.41
C ASP A 288 9.04 18.23 0.09
N ALA A 289 8.99 19.57 0.09
CA ALA A 289 10.13 20.41 -0.26
C ALA A 289 11.20 20.44 0.85
N GLU A 290 10.78 20.40 2.11
CA GLU A 290 11.62 20.71 3.27
C GLU A 290 11.78 19.50 4.20
N LYS A 291 10.76 18.65 4.29
CA LYS A 291 10.71 17.53 5.23
C LYS A 291 10.79 16.19 4.52
N GLY A 292 11.45 15.24 5.17
CA GLY A 292 11.40 13.84 4.75
C GLY A 292 10.13 13.21 5.28
N ARG A 293 9.58 12.25 4.53
CA ARG A 293 8.38 11.50 4.90
C ARG A 293 8.68 10.01 4.99
N ALA A 294 8.17 9.32 6.01
CA ALA A 294 8.26 7.87 6.12
C ALA A 294 6.88 7.21 6.35
N THR A 295 6.70 6.01 5.80
CA THR A 295 5.49 5.20 6.00
C THR A 295 5.81 3.72 6.16
N VAL A 296 4.99 3.02 6.94
CA VAL A 296 4.96 1.56 7.04
C VAL A 296 3.63 1.08 6.47
N VAL A 297 3.66 0.36 5.35
CA VAL A 297 2.46 -0.04 4.61
C VAL A 297 2.33 -1.55 4.68
N MET A 298 1.26 -2.04 5.31
CA MET A 298 0.96 -3.46 5.44
C MET A 298 -0.04 -3.89 4.39
N PHE A 299 0.30 -4.90 3.59
CA PHE A 299 -0.56 -5.45 2.55
C PHE A 299 -1.09 -6.82 2.96
N GLN A 300 -2.41 -6.94 3.00
CA GLN A 300 -3.12 -8.20 3.22
C GLN A 300 -3.58 -8.75 1.87
N HIS A 301 -3.09 -9.93 1.50
CA HIS A 301 -3.61 -10.61 0.31
C HIS A 301 -4.97 -11.24 0.61
N ALA A 302 -5.86 -11.29 -0.39
CA ALA A 302 -7.15 -11.94 -0.27
C ALA A 302 -7.38 -12.95 -1.40
N CYS A 303 -7.84 -14.16 -1.09
CA CYS A 303 -8.32 -15.14 -2.08
C CYS A 303 -9.19 -16.23 -1.44
N VAL A 304 -10.08 -16.84 -2.23
CA VAL A 304 -10.90 -17.98 -1.81
C VAL A 304 -10.41 -19.24 -2.53
N ALA A 305 -9.98 -20.25 -1.77
CA ALA A 305 -9.45 -21.50 -2.33
C ALA A 305 -8.36 -21.29 -3.42
N GLY A 306 -7.49 -20.29 -3.23
CA GLY A 306 -6.42 -19.96 -4.19
C GLY A 306 -6.88 -19.10 -5.38
N MET A 307 -8.16 -18.73 -5.46
CA MET A 307 -8.75 -17.95 -6.55
C MET A 307 -9.12 -16.53 -6.10
N VAL A 308 -8.96 -15.57 -7.02
CA VAL A 308 -9.54 -14.23 -6.93
C VAL A 308 -10.76 -14.23 -7.86
N LYS A 309 -11.96 -14.21 -7.27
CA LYS A 309 -13.24 -14.32 -7.98
C LYS A 309 -14.36 -13.64 -7.20
N PRO A 310 -15.42 -13.11 -7.84
CA PRO A 310 -16.58 -12.59 -7.12
C PRO A 310 -17.18 -13.61 -6.15
N LEU A 311 -17.59 -13.14 -4.97
CA LEU A 311 -18.39 -13.91 -4.02
C LEU A 311 -19.78 -14.16 -4.61
N PRO A 312 -20.26 -15.41 -4.69
CA PRO A 312 -21.57 -15.74 -5.28
C PRO A 312 -22.76 -15.02 -4.66
N GLU A 313 -22.67 -14.68 -3.38
CA GLU A 313 -23.68 -13.96 -2.60
C GLU A 313 -23.91 -12.53 -3.11
N LEU A 314 -22.93 -11.96 -3.82
CA LEU A 314 -22.95 -10.59 -4.35
C LEU A 314 -23.45 -10.50 -5.81
N GLY A 315 -24.22 -11.50 -6.24
CA GLY A 315 -24.93 -11.51 -7.51
C GLY A 315 -24.14 -12.08 -8.68
N GLU A 316 -24.59 -11.74 -9.90
CA GLU A 316 -23.95 -12.21 -11.13
C GLU A 316 -22.53 -11.65 -11.26
N ALA A 317 -21.58 -12.53 -11.58
CA ALA A 317 -20.17 -12.18 -11.64
C ALA A 317 -19.90 -11.13 -12.73
N THR A 318 -19.32 -10.00 -12.34
CA THR A 318 -18.86 -8.94 -13.25
C THR A 318 -17.36 -9.02 -13.55
N TYR A 319 -16.65 -9.93 -12.88
CA TYR A 319 -15.22 -10.20 -13.07
C TYR A 319 -14.96 -11.68 -13.32
N LYS A 320 -13.98 -11.97 -14.19
CA LYS A 320 -13.47 -13.32 -14.45
C LYS A 320 -12.74 -13.85 -13.22
N ALA A 321 -12.94 -15.12 -12.92
CA ALA A 321 -12.15 -15.83 -11.91
C ALA A 321 -10.72 -16.08 -12.42
N ILE A 322 -9.73 -15.90 -11.54
CA ILE A 322 -8.32 -16.12 -11.86
C ILE A 322 -7.57 -16.69 -10.64
N GLU A 323 -6.59 -17.55 -10.87
CA GLU A 323 -5.72 -18.02 -9.79
C GLU A 323 -4.91 -16.87 -9.19
N LYS A 324 -4.77 -16.83 -7.85
CA LYS A 324 -4.04 -15.77 -7.13
C LYS A 324 -2.63 -15.57 -7.68
N LEU A 325 -1.91 -16.65 -7.97
CA LEU A 325 -0.53 -16.56 -8.46
C LEU A 325 -0.47 -15.94 -9.87
N GLU A 326 -1.39 -16.33 -10.74
CA GLU A 326 -1.50 -15.74 -12.08
C GLU A 326 -1.97 -14.29 -12.03
N TYR A 327 -2.84 -13.95 -11.08
CA TYR A 327 -3.20 -12.57 -10.82
C TYR A 327 -2.00 -11.72 -10.41
N VAL A 328 -1.17 -12.19 -9.48
CA VAL A 328 0.03 -11.46 -9.01
C VAL A 328 1.04 -11.25 -10.15
N LYS A 329 1.24 -12.26 -11.01
CA LYS A 329 2.12 -12.12 -12.19
C LYS A 329 1.53 -11.15 -13.22
N GLY A 330 0.23 -11.27 -13.49
CA GLY A 330 -0.49 -10.45 -14.45
C GLY A 330 -0.53 -8.98 -14.05
N SER A 331 -0.86 -8.69 -12.80
CA SER A 331 -0.84 -7.33 -12.22
C SER A 331 0.54 -6.68 -12.30
N SER A 332 1.59 -7.41 -11.92
CA SER A 332 2.97 -6.91 -12.04
C SER A 332 3.34 -6.53 -13.48
N LYS A 333 2.94 -7.37 -14.45
CA LYS A 333 3.19 -7.10 -15.88
C LYS A 333 2.36 -5.92 -16.39
N ALA A 334 1.08 -5.89 -16.06
CA ALA A 334 0.17 -4.83 -16.49
C ALA A 334 0.60 -3.46 -15.94
N LEU A 335 1.04 -3.40 -14.68
CA LEU A 335 1.61 -2.18 -14.08
C LEU A 335 2.82 -1.67 -14.88
N ALA A 336 3.70 -2.57 -15.33
CA ALA A 336 4.85 -2.20 -16.16
C ALA A 336 4.44 -1.59 -17.52
N GLU A 337 3.28 -1.99 -18.05
CA GLU A 337 2.66 -1.46 -19.27
C GLU A 337 1.76 -0.23 -18.96
N GLY A 338 1.48 0.03 -17.68
CA GLY A 338 0.50 0.98 -17.13
C GLY A 338 -0.93 0.75 -17.60
N ILE A 339 -1.31 -0.52 -17.57
CA ILE A 339 -2.67 -1.00 -17.74
C ILE A 339 -3.16 -1.43 -16.35
N TRP A 340 -4.39 -1.06 -16.00
CA TRP A 340 -5.02 -1.55 -14.77
C TRP A 340 -5.47 -2.99 -14.97
N PHE A 341 -4.78 -3.93 -14.33
CA PHE A 341 -5.03 -5.36 -14.57
C PHE A 341 -6.46 -5.76 -14.22
N VAL A 342 -7.03 -5.18 -13.15
CA VAL A 342 -8.43 -5.39 -12.74
C VAL A 342 -9.44 -5.08 -13.86
N ASP A 343 -9.17 -4.09 -14.72
CA ASP A 343 -10.07 -3.75 -15.83
C ASP A 343 -10.08 -4.83 -16.92
N THR A 344 -8.96 -5.53 -17.11
CA THR A 344 -8.85 -6.64 -18.09
C THR A 344 -9.67 -7.88 -17.68
N LEU A 345 -10.04 -7.96 -16.40
CA LEU A 345 -10.81 -9.06 -15.83
C LEU A 345 -12.32 -8.81 -15.86
N LYS A 346 -12.79 -7.60 -16.19
CA LYS A 346 -14.23 -7.31 -16.30
C LYS A 346 -14.89 -8.18 -17.39
N ILE A 347 -16.09 -8.67 -17.09
CA ILE A 347 -16.95 -9.40 -18.02
C ILE A 347 -17.80 -8.34 -18.73
N MET A 348 -17.72 -8.30 -20.06
CA MET A 348 -18.47 -7.37 -20.91
C MET A 348 -19.89 -7.86 -21.17
#